data_AF-A0A5J4SW96-F1
#
_entry.id   AF-A0A5J4SW96-F1
#
_cell.length_a   1.000
_cell.length_b   1.000
_cell.length_c   1.000
_cell.angle_alpha   90.00
_cell.angle_beta   90.00
_cell.angle_gamma   90.00
#
_symmetry.space_group_name_H-M   'P 1'
#
loop_
_entity.id
_entity.type
_entity.pdbx_description
1 polymer ?
#
loop_
_entity_poly.entity_id
_entity_poly.type
_entity_poly.pdbx_seq_one_letter_code
_entity_poly.pdbx_strand_id
1 'polypeptide(L)'
;NTQDIAVATLIAKYSDIDINGHINSIRYIEHILDLFPIDVYKTKRIHRFEIAYITESYYGDELSFFKEETNHNEYNMEVKKNAGETTCRAKIVFK
;
A
#
# COMPACT_ATOMS: atom_id res chain seq x y z
N ASN A 1 11.54 17.12 1.59
CA ASN A 1 11.31 15.83 2.22
C ASN A 1 10.17 15.16 1.47
N THR A 2 10.41 14.03 0.82
CA THR A 2 9.50 13.42 -0.17
C THR A 2 8.36 12.61 0.46
N GLN A 3 8.32 12.50 1.80
CA GLN A 3 7.36 11.68 2.56
C GLN A 3 5.97 12.32 2.73
N ASP A 4 5.75 13.57 2.34
CA ASP A 4 4.47 14.27 2.58
C ASP A 4 3.51 14.29 1.37
N ILE A 5 3.94 13.82 0.19
CA ILE A 5 3.11 13.81 -1.01
C ILE A 5 2.68 12.38 -1.31
N ALA A 6 1.37 12.13 -1.26
CA ALA A 6 0.81 10.83 -1.65
C ALA A 6 1.05 10.58 -3.14
N VAL A 7 1.50 9.37 -3.49
CA VAL A 7 1.70 8.94 -4.88
C VAL A 7 0.41 8.46 -5.54
N ALA A 8 -0.59 8.10 -4.73
CA ALA A 8 -1.93 7.70 -5.17
C ALA A 8 -2.93 7.86 -4.01
N THR A 9 -4.21 7.96 -4.37
CA THR A 9 -5.33 7.86 -3.42
C THR A 9 -6.40 6.90 -3.94
N LEU A 10 -7.11 6.24 -3.04
CA LEU A 10 -8.18 5.29 -3.35
C LEU A 10 -9.29 5.36 -2.31
N ILE A 11 -10.55 5.43 -2.75
CA ILE A 11 -11.70 5.26 -1.86
C ILE A 11 -11.99 3.77 -1.72
N ALA A 12 -12.04 3.27 -0.48
CA ALA A 12 -12.37 1.87 -0.19
C ALA A 12 -13.79 1.53 -0.65
N LYS A 13 -13.93 0.46 -1.43
CA LYS A 13 -15.20 0.02 -2.04
C LYS A 13 -15.64 -1.32 -1.49
N TYR A 14 -16.83 -1.75 -1.89
CA TYR A 14 -17.42 -3.03 -1.46
C TYR A 14 -16.49 -4.22 -1.67
N SER A 15 -15.77 -4.26 -2.80
CA SER A 15 -14.82 -5.34 -3.12
C SER A 15 -13.64 -5.43 -2.16
N ASP A 16 -13.34 -4.36 -1.44
CA ASP A 16 -12.23 -4.28 -0.49
C ASP A 16 -12.59 -4.87 0.87
N ILE A 17 -13.88 -4.99 1.18
CA ILE A 17 -14.39 -5.28 2.52
C ILE A 17 -14.55 -6.79 2.75
N ASP A 18 -14.07 -7.26 3.90
CA ASP A 18 -14.23 -8.64 4.35
C ASP A 18 -15.50 -8.85 5.21
N ILE A 19 -15.68 -10.07 5.73
CA ILE A 19 -16.84 -10.42 6.56
C ILE A 19 -16.93 -9.63 7.87
N ASN A 20 -15.81 -9.07 8.36
CA ASN A 20 -15.75 -8.28 9.58
C ASN A 20 -16.09 -6.81 9.33
N GLY A 21 -16.25 -6.40 8.05
CA GLY A 21 -16.56 -5.02 7.69
C GLY A 21 -15.33 -4.12 7.53
N HIS A 22 -14.13 -4.70 7.54
CA HIS A 22 -12.87 -3.98 7.35
C HIS A 22 -12.26 -4.28 5.99
N ILE A 23 -11.34 -3.44 5.54
CA ILE A 23 -10.55 -3.75 4.36
C ILE A 23 -9.74 -5.03 4.61
N ASN A 24 -9.87 -5.99 3.70
CA ASN A 24 -9.17 -7.26 3.74
C ASN A 24 -7.64 -7.06 3.65
N SER A 25 -6.88 -7.83 4.42
CA SER A 25 -5.41 -7.81 4.43
C SER A 25 -4.76 -7.95 3.03
N ILE A 26 -5.32 -8.77 2.15
CA ILE A 26 -4.86 -8.99 0.77
C ILE A 26 -5.13 -7.77 -0.12
N ARG A 27 -6.21 -7.03 0.13
CA ARG A 27 -6.56 -5.84 -0.65
C ARG A 27 -5.53 -4.73 -0.47
N TYR A 28 -4.97 -4.56 0.73
CA TYR A 28 -3.83 -3.67 0.92
C TYR A 28 -2.63 -4.08 0.06
N ILE A 29 -2.34 -5.39 -0.03
CA ILE A 29 -1.21 -5.90 -0.83
C ILE A 29 -1.46 -5.59 -2.30
N GLU A 30 -2.64 -5.90 -2.83
CA GLU A 30 -3.01 -5.60 -4.23
C GLU A 30 -2.84 -4.10 -4.54
N HIS A 31 -3.45 -3.23 -3.73
CA HIS A 31 -3.38 -1.78 -3.93
C HIS A 31 -1.95 -1.24 -3.86
N ILE A 32 -1.11 -1.79 -2.97
CA ILE A 32 0.31 -1.42 -2.86
C ILE A 32 1.09 -1.87 -4.11
N LEU A 33 0.83 -3.07 -4.63
CA LEU A 33 1.54 -3.60 -5.79
C LEU A 33 1.17 -2.86 -7.08
N ASP A 34 -0.04 -2.33 -7.19
CA ASP A 34 -0.48 -1.50 -8.32
C ASP A 34 0.24 -0.14 -8.42
N LEU A 35 1.00 0.26 -7.38
CA LEU A 35 1.81 1.48 -7.39
C LEU A 35 3.11 1.35 -8.20
N PHE A 36 3.39 0.16 -8.75
CA PHE A 36 4.53 -0.10 -9.60
C PHE A 36 4.08 -0.27 -11.06
N PRO A 37 4.74 0.38 -12.03
CA PRO A 37 4.46 0.15 -13.44
C PRO A 37 4.59 -1.33 -13.81
N ILE A 38 3.74 -1.79 -14.73
CA ILE A 38 3.73 -3.19 -15.17
C ILE A 38 5.09 -3.68 -15.69
N ASP A 39 5.92 -2.79 -16.25
CA ASP A 39 7.24 -3.12 -16.77
C ASP A 39 8.24 -3.53 -15.68
N VAL A 40 8.03 -3.08 -14.43
CA VAL A 40 8.79 -3.57 -13.28
C VAL A 40 8.57 -5.07 -13.12
N TYR A 41 7.33 -5.54 -13.22
CA TYR A 41 6.99 -6.96 -13.06
C TYR A 41 7.36 -7.84 -14.26
N LYS A 42 7.67 -7.24 -15.42
CA LYS A 42 8.21 -7.94 -16.59
C LYS A 42 9.72 -8.22 -16.44
N THR A 43 10.44 -7.34 -15.75
CA THR A 43 11.91 -7.36 -15.68
C THR A 43 12.44 -7.80 -14.32
N LYS A 44 11.66 -7.62 -13.26
CA LYS A 44 12.01 -7.94 -11.87
C LYS A 44 10.93 -8.79 -11.22
N ARG A 45 11.29 -9.48 -10.14
CA ARG A 45 10.36 -10.22 -9.27
C ARG A 45 10.45 -9.71 -7.84
N ILE A 46 9.35 -9.77 -7.11
CA ILE A 46 9.35 -9.52 -5.68
C ILE A 46 10.18 -10.61 -5.01
N HIS A 47 11.29 -10.24 -4.39
CA HIS A 47 12.12 -11.12 -3.59
C HIS A 47 11.57 -11.25 -2.17
N ARG A 48 11.10 -10.13 -1.60
CA ARG A 48 10.58 -10.04 -0.24
C ARG A 48 9.48 -8.98 -0.17
N PHE A 49 8.40 -9.31 0.52
CA PHE A 49 7.30 -8.41 0.85
C PHE A 49 6.99 -8.56 2.32
N GLU A 50 7.12 -7.48 3.08
CA GLU A 50 6.83 -7.40 4.51
C GLU A 50 5.71 -6.39 4.70
N ILE A 51 4.76 -6.66 5.60
CA ILE A 51 3.67 -5.74 5.91
C ILE A 51 3.35 -5.78 7.41
N ALA A 52 3.12 -4.59 7.97
CA ALA A 52 2.65 -4.38 9.33
C ALA A 52 1.30 -3.67 9.27
N TYR A 53 0.26 -4.33 9.77
CA TYR A 53 -1.08 -3.76 9.93
C TYR A 53 -1.18 -3.06 11.29
N ILE A 54 -1.67 -1.83 11.30
CA ILE A 54 -1.65 -0.93 12.47
C ILE A 54 -3.06 -0.54 12.87
N THR A 55 -3.86 -0.04 11.92
CA THR A 55 -5.26 0.36 12.18
C THR A 55 -6.19 -0.11 11.07
N GLU A 56 -7.43 -0.42 11.42
CA GLU A 56 -8.44 -0.89 10.49
C GLU A 56 -8.96 0.27 9.62
N SER A 57 -9.32 -0.03 8.38
CA SER A 57 -10.03 0.89 7.48
C SER A 57 -11.36 0.29 7.04
N TYR A 58 -12.31 1.16 6.73
CA TYR A 58 -13.70 0.83 6.48
C TYR A 58 -14.13 1.25 5.07
N TYR A 59 -15.31 0.78 4.67
CA TYR A 59 -15.95 1.23 3.44
C TYR A 59 -16.07 2.75 3.39
N GLY A 60 -15.65 3.36 2.28
CA GLY A 60 -15.70 4.80 2.07
C GLY A 60 -14.52 5.58 2.64
N ASP A 61 -13.61 4.96 3.42
CA ASP A 61 -12.37 5.61 3.83
C ASP A 61 -11.51 5.94 2.60
N GLU A 62 -10.90 7.13 2.60
CA GLU A 62 -9.90 7.50 1.61
C GLU A 62 -8.52 7.02 2.05
N LEU A 63 -7.92 6.12 1.27
CA LEU A 63 -6.57 5.63 1.47
C LEU A 63 -5.58 6.45 0.64
N SER A 64 -4.58 7.03 1.31
CA SER A 64 -3.46 7.75 0.69
C SER A 64 -2.19 6.90 0.80
N PHE A 65 -1.52 6.70 -0.32
CA PHE A 65 -0.34 5.84 -0.42
C PHE A 65 0.92 6.68 -0.57
N PHE A 66 1.93 6.36 0.23
CA PHE A 66 3.24 7.00 0.22
C PHE A 66 4.28 5.94 -0.13
N LYS A 67 5.21 6.28 -1.03
CA LYS A 67 6.24 5.37 -1.54
C LYS A 67 7.60 6.05 -1.48
N GLU A 68 8.56 5.38 -0.86
CA GLU A 68 9.94 5.84 -0.74
C GLU A 68 10.89 4.75 -1.20
N GLU A 69 11.75 5.06 -2.18
CA GLU A 69 12.86 4.18 -2.56
C GLU A 69 14.02 4.43 -1.58
N THR A 70 14.33 3.42 -0.76
CA THR A 70 15.35 3.53 0.30
C THR A 70 16.71 3.02 -0.14
N ASN A 71 16.74 2.14 -1.14
CA ASN A 71 17.93 1.62 -1.78
C ASN A 71 17.55 1.10 -3.18
N HIS A 72 18.53 0.70 -3.99
CA HIS A 72 18.27 0.08 -5.29
C HIS A 72 17.37 -1.15 -5.12
N ASN A 73 16.18 -1.11 -5.73
CA ASN A 73 15.14 -2.14 -5.65
C ASN A 73 14.49 -2.34 -4.28
N GLU A 74 14.68 -1.43 -3.31
CA GLU A 74 14.04 -1.48 -2.00
C GLU A 74 13.11 -0.29 -1.75
N TYR A 75 11.83 -0.58 -1.46
CA TYR A 75 10.79 0.42 -1.28
C TYR A 75 10.11 0.28 0.08
N ASN A 76 10.01 1.40 0.81
CA ASN A 76 9.13 1.54 1.96
C ASN A 76 7.81 2.17 1.54
N MET A 77 6.72 1.61 2.05
CA MET A 77 5.36 2.02 1.75
C MET A 77 4.65 2.38 3.06
N GLU A 78 3.89 3.47 3.04
CA GLU A 78 2.96 3.82 4.12
C GLU A 78 1.58 4.09 3.52
N VAL A 79 0.54 3.55 4.15
CA VAL A 79 -0.85 3.82 3.77
C VAL A 79 -1.52 4.51 4.94
N LYS A 80 -2.16 5.65 4.67
CA LYS A 80 -2.93 6.41 5.66
C LYS A 80 -4.38 6.50 5.24
N LYS A 81 -5.32 6.33 6.17
CA LYS A 81 -6.73 6.62 5.93
C LYS A 81 -7.06 8.07 6.28
N ASN A 82 -7.96 8.67 5.51
CA ASN A 82 -8.52 10.01 5.70
C ASN A 82 -7.45 11.08 5.97
N ALA A 83 -6.31 10.96 5.26
CA ALA A 83 -5.12 11.81 5.35
C ALA A 83 -4.52 11.99 6.76
N GLY A 84 -4.82 11.10 7.72
CA GLY A 84 -4.43 11.30 9.13
C GLY A 84 -3.82 10.10 9.84
N GLU A 85 -4.39 8.90 9.66
CA GLU A 85 -4.04 7.74 10.48
C GLU A 85 -3.40 6.62 9.65
N THR A 86 -2.21 6.17 10.06
CA THR A 86 -1.53 5.06 9.38
C THR A 86 -2.30 3.75 9.60
N THR A 87 -2.71 3.12 8.50
CA THR A 87 -3.39 1.81 8.51
C THR A 87 -2.41 0.66 8.34
N CYS A 88 -1.43 0.79 7.45
CA CYS A 88 -0.36 -0.19 7.32
C CYS A 88 0.93 0.42 6.80
N ARG A 89 2.03 -0.30 7.02
CA ARG A 89 3.33 -0.05 6.40
C ARG A 89 3.83 -1.32 5.75
N ALA A 90 4.48 -1.19 4.60
CA ALA A 90 5.08 -2.33 3.92
C ALA A 90 6.51 -2.04 3.46
N LYS A 91 7.31 -3.10 3.35
CA LYS A 91 8.63 -3.05 2.71
C LYS A 91 8.66 -4.06 1.57
N ILE A 92 9.11 -3.61 0.40
CA ILE A 92 9.18 -4.42 -0.82
C ILE A 92 10.61 -4.42 -1.33
N VAL A 93 11.15 -5.61 -1.59
CA VAL A 93 12.46 -5.80 -2.22
C VAL A 93 12.28 -6.55 -3.53
N PHE A 94 12.72 -5.96 -4.64
CA PHE A 94 12.75 -6.60 -5.95
C PHE A 94 14.12 -7.23 -6.25
N LYS A 95 14.14 -8.26 -7.11
CA LYS A 95 15.34 -8.86 -7.69
C LYS A 95 15.18 -9.07 -9.19
#